data_AF-A0A8N5F078-F1
#
_entry.id   AF-A0A8N5F078-F1
#
_cell.length_a   1.000
_cell.length_b   1.000
_cell.length_c   1.000
_cell.angle_alpha   90.00
_cell.angle_beta   90.00
_cell.angle_gamma   90.00
#
_symmetry.space_group_name_H-M   'P 1'
#
loop_
_entity.id
_entity.type
_entity.pdbx_description
1 polymer ?
#
loop_
_entity_poly.entity_id
_entity_poly.type
_entity_poly.pdbx_seq_one_letter_code
_entity_poly.pdbx_strand_id
1 'polypeptide(L)'
;MDWMFLWNCLLRYSYLRLEKICLKSSLKSIPGFGWAMQVAAFVFVQRRWEDDKSHFEKMLDYFCDIREPLQLLIFPEGTDLTDNTKARSNEFAEKNGLKKYEYVLHPRTTGFTFVVERLREGDNLDAIHDITVAYPQNIPQTEKHLLKGNFPKEIHFHVQRYPIETVPTSKEELQLWCRQRWEEKEERLRRFYEGGRCFSAAGQGIVPPCKSELRVLAVKCASLLYWTAFPVGMLVLLYLYSFAQWYFVAMIVFFVVQQKMFGGLELIELACHQYFKKQQKFHDTKVKIN
;
A
#
# COMPACT_ATOMS: atom_id res chain seq x y z
N MET A 1 -5.69 2.12 8.41
CA MET A 1 -4.63 1.83 9.43
C MET A 1 -3.98 0.47 9.27
N ASP A 2 -4.66 -0.52 8.67
CA ASP A 2 -4.19 -1.90 8.56
C ASP A 2 -2.77 -2.07 7.98
N TRP A 3 -2.41 -1.22 7.02
CA TRP A 3 -1.07 -1.20 6.42
C TRP A 3 0.05 -0.99 7.46
N MET A 4 -0.17 -0.18 8.50
CA MET A 4 0.82 0.04 9.56
C MET A 4 1.05 -1.23 10.38
N PHE A 5 -0.01 -1.99 10.62
CA PHE A 5 0.10 -3.25 11.36
C PHE A 5 0.74 -4.33 10.50
N LEU A 6 0.47 -4.33 9.19
CA LEU A 6 1.12 -5.22 8.23
C LEU A 6 2.64 -5.06 8.23
N TRP A 7 3.18 -3.87 8.53
CA TRP A 7 4.62 -3.67 8.69
C TRP A 7 5.27 -4.58 9.73
N ASN A 8 4.55 -4.98 10.78
CA ASN A 8 5.07 -5.94 11.76
C ASN A 8 5.25 -7.33 11.14
N CYS A 9 4.35 -7.75 10.26
CA CYS A 9 4.48 -8.98 9.49
C CYS A 9 5.62 -8.87 8.47
N LEU A 10 5.65 -7.78 7.70
CA LEU A 10 6.70 -7.56 6.69
C LEU A 10 8.09 -7.45 7.32
N LEU A 11 8.24 -6.85 8.51
CA LEU A 11 9.53 -6.80 9.20
C LEU A 11 10.08 -8.21 9.49
N ARG A 12 9.19 -9.16 9.80
CA ARG A 12 9.52 -10.55 10.16
C ARG A 12 9.74 -11.46 8.95
N TYR A 13 8.93 -11.29 7.90
CA TYR A 13 8.88 -12.23 6.76
C TYR A 13 9.38 -11.64 5.42
N SER A 14 9.59 -10.32 5.35
CA SER A 14 9.88 -9.60 4.10
C SER A 14 10.77 -8.37 4.35
N TYR A 15 10.84 -7.39 3.44
CA TYR A 15 11.54 -6.12 3.62
C TYR A 15 10.60 -4.94 3.36
N LEU A 16 10.45 -4.07 4.36
CA LEU A 16 9.60 -2.87 4.28
C LEU A 16 9.97 -1.93 3.14
N ARG A 17 11.25 -1.90 2.73
CA ARG A 17 11.72 -1.03 1.64
C ARG A 17 11.12 -1.35 0.26
N LEU A 18 10.65 -2.58 0.08
CA LEU A 18 10.08 -3.06 -1.19
C LEU A 18 8.59 -2.71 -1.31
N GLU A 19 7.96 -2.32 -0.21
CA GLU A 19 6.54 -2.03 -0.18
C GLU A 19 6.24 -0.69 -0.85
N LYS A 20 5.29 -0.72 -1.77
CA LYS A 20 4.64 0.44 -2.37
C LYS A 20 3.16 0.32 -2.06
N ILE A 21 2.54 1.42 -1.65
CA ILE A 21 1.13 1.41 -1.25
C ILE A 21 0.34 2.31 -2.20
N CYS A 22 -0.80 1.81 -2.68
CA CYS A 22 -1.79 2.63 -3.38
C CYS A 22 -2.56 3.47 -2.37
N LEU A 23 -2.34 4.78 -2.38
CA LEU A 23 -2.84 5.72 -1.39
C LEU A 23 -3.72 6.82 -2.00
N LYS A 24 -4.57 7.43 -1.17
CA LYS A 24 -5.37 8.58 -1.60
C LYS A 24 -4.46 9.78 -1.91
N SER A 25 -4.67 10.42 -3.06
CA SER A 25 -3.88 11.59 -3.51
C SER A 25 -3.83 12.74 -2.51
N SER A 26 -4.87 12.93 -1.68
CA SER A 26 -4.86 13.96 -0.64
C SER A 26 -3.81 13.73 0.45
N LEU A 27 -3.30 12.50 0.63
CA LEU A 27 -2.25 12.23 1.62
C LEU A 27 -0.91 12.82 1.20
N LYS A 28 -0.74 13.09 -0.10
CA LYS A 28 0.46 13.66 -0.69
C LYS A 28 0.84 15.02 -0.10
N SER A 29 -0.15 15.85 0.22
CA SER A 29 0.04 17.21 0.76
C SER A 29 0.38 17.25 2.24
N ILE A 30 0.32 16.12 2.96
CA ILE A 30 0.60 16.09 4.40
C ILE A 30 2.11 16.31 4.62
N PRO A 31 2.53 17.37 5.33
CA PRO A 31 3.94 17.62 5.59
C PRO A 31 4.62 16.45 6.31
N GLY A 32 5.87 16.17 5.93
CA GLY A 32 6.64 15.04 6.46
C GLY A 32 6.19 13.70 5.87
N PHE A 33 5.03 13.19 6.29
CA PHE A 33 4.56 11.85 5.87
C PHE A 33 4.24 11.78 4.37
N GLY A 34 3.43 12.71 3.85
CA GLY A 34 3.08 12.76 2.44
C GLY A 34 4.30 12.98 1.56
N TRP A 35 5.22 13.84 1.99
CA TRP A 35 6.48 14.11 1.29
C TRP A 35 7.40 12.89 1.25
N ALA A 36 7.54 12.16 2.37
CA ALA A 36 8.28 10.91 2.41
C ALA A 36 7.68 9.85 1.47
N MET A 37 6.34 9.75 1.41
CA MET A 37 5.65 8.84 0.49
C MET A 37 5.87 9.23 -0.99
N GLN A 38 5.98 10.53 -1.31
CA GLN A 38 6.36 10.99 -2.66
C GLN A 38 7.78 10.55 -3.02
N VAL A 39 8.75 10.78 -2.13
CA VAL A 39 10.14 10.34 -2.33
C VAL A 39 10.25 8.81 -2.43
N ALA A 40 9.38 8.09 -1.74
CA ALA A 40 9.30 6.64 -1.82
C ALA A 40 8.58 6.13 -3.07
N ALA A 41 8.17 7.00 -4.01
CA ALA A 41 7.43 6.64 -5.23
C ALA A 41 6.18 5.79 -4.95
N PHE A 42 5.42 6.13 -3.90
CA PHE A 42 4.11 5.51 -3.65
C PHE A 42 3.10 5.95 -4.71
N VAL A 43 2.07 5.12 -4.91
CA VAL A 43 1.11 5.33 -6.00
C VAL A 43 -0.10 6.09 -5.49
N PHE A 44 -0.26 7.35 -5.91
CA PHE A 44 -1.34 8.22 -5.43
C PHE A 44 -2.54 8.22 -6.39
N VAL A 45 -3.73 7.89 -5.88
CA VAL A 45 -4.96 7.79 -6.66
C VAL A 45 -6.06 8.75 -6.14
N GLN A 46 -6.81 9.35 -7.06
CA GLN A 46 -7.96 10.22 -6.81
C GLN A 46 -9.26 9.44 -6.55
N ARG A 47 -9.23 8.11 -6.75
CA ARG A 47 -10.38 7.18 -6.65
C ARG A 47 -11.42 7.42 -7.75
N ARG A 48 -10.98 7.92 -8.91
CA ARG A 48 -11.76 8.06 -10.14
C ARG A 48 -10.94 7.46 -11.27
N TRP A 49 -11.47 6.42 -11.89
CA TRP A 49 -10.70 5.59 -12.82
C TRP A 49 -10.21 6.39 -14.03
N GLU A 50 -11.05 7.29 -14.52
CA GLU A 50 -10.79 8.14 -15.69
C GLU A 50 -9.57 9.05 -15.47
N ASP A 51 -9.45 9.62 -14.26
CA ASP A 51 -8.36 10.50 -13.88
C ASP A 51 -7.08 9.72 -13.54
N ASP A 52 -7.25 8.54 -12.93
CA ASP A 52 -6.14 7.77 -12.36
C ASP A 52 -5.46 6.87 -13.39
N LYS A 53 -6.16 6.39 -14.42
CA LYS A 53 -5.66 5.35 -15.35
C LYS A 53 -4.28 5.65 -15.90
N SER A 54 -4.08 6.85 -16.48
CA SER A 54 -2.79 7.18 -17.12
C SER A 54 -1.64 7.32 -16.12
N HIS A 55 -1.90 7.87 -14.93
CA HIS A 55 -0.89 7.96 -13.89
C HIS A 55 -0.53 6.56 -13.37
N PHE A 56 -1.54 5.76 -13.09
CA PHE A 56 -1.41 4.40 -12.58
C PHE A 56 -0.61 3.53 -13.54
N GLU A 57 -0.93 3.62 -14.83
CA GLU A 57 -0.20 2.97 -15.92
C GLU A 57 1.29 3.32 -15.91
N LYS A 58 1.62 4.62 -15.89
CA LYS A 58 3.01 5.09 -15.90
C LYS A 58 3.81 4.62 -14.68
N MET A 59 3.19 4.56 -13.51
CA MET A 59 3.83 4.06 -12.29
C MET A 59 4.13 2.56 -12.40
N LEU A 60 3.19 1.76 -12.90
CA LEU A 60 3.40 0.32 -13.08
C LEU A 60 4.47 0.05 -14.15
N ASP A 61 4.44 0.78 -15.27
CA ASP A 61 5.48 0.73 -16.30
C ASP A 61 6.86 1.03 -15.73
N TYR A 62 6.96 2.09 -14.95
CA TYR A 62 8.20 2.45 -14.27
C TYR A 62 8.71 1.32 -13.37
N PHE A 63 7.84 0.70 -12.58
CA PHE A 63 8.25 -0.42 -11.74
C PHE A 63 8.70 -1.64 -12.55
N CYS A 64 8.05 -1.94 -13.68
CA CYS A 64 8.49 -2.98 -14.59
C CYS A 64 9.82 -2.65 -15.28
N ASP A 65 10.07 -1.38 -15.59
CA ASP A 65 11.29 -0.91 -16.24
C ASP A 65 12.52 -0.97 -15.34
N ILE A 66 12.38 -0.56 -14.05
CA ILE A 66 13.50 -0.56 -13.11
C ILE A 66 13.88 -1.97 -12.63
N ARG A 67 12.99 -2.96 -12.81
CA ARG A 67 13.20 -4.39 -12.44
C ARG A 67 13.59 -4.60 -10.96
N GLU A 68 13.19 -3.69 -10.09
CA GLU A 68 13.34 -3.82 -8.65
C GLU A 68 12.19 -4.67 -8.07
N PRO A 69 12.44 -5.55 -7.08
CA PRO A 69 11.40 -6.35 -6.46
C PRO A 69 10.29 -5.47 -5.87
N LEU A 70 9.06 -5.64 -6.36
CA LEU A 70 7.90 -4.83 -5.99
C LEU A 70 6.96 -5.57 -5.03
N GLN A 71 6.57 -4.93 -3.92
CA GLN A 71 5.48 -5.36 -3.07
C GLN A 71 4.37 -4.30 -3.08
N LEU A 72 3.42 -4.43 -4.01
CA LEU A 72 2.35 -3.45 -4.17
C LEU A 72 1.13 -3.79 -3.31
N LEU A 73 0.83 -2.95 -2.32
CA LEU A 73 -0.34 -3.08 -1.46
C LEU A 73 -1.52 -2.27 -2.02
N ILE A 74 -2.66 -2.95 -2.22
CA ILE A 74 -3.91 -2.36 -2.69
C ILE A 74 -5.04 -2.77 -1.75
N PHE A 75 -5.93 -1.82 -1.48
CA PHE A 75 -7.22 -2.05 -0.83
C PHE A 75 -8.36 -1.84 -1.85
N PRO A 76 -8.84 -2.90 -2.54
CA PRO A 76 -9.90 -2.79 -3.54
C PRO A 76 -11.21 -2.17 -3.04
N GLU A 77 -11.49 -2.22 -1.73
CA GLU A 77 -12.62 -1.53 -1.11
C GLU A 77 -12.53 0.00 -1.28
N GLY A 78 -11.31 0.53 -1.33
CA GLY A 78 -11.01 1.94 -1.55
C GLY A 78 -11.36 2.86 -0.38
N THR A 79 -11.83 2.34 0.75
CA THR A 79 -12.17 3.09 1.97
C THR A 79 -12.25 2.16 3.17
N ASP A 80 -12.19 2.73 4.37
CA ASP A 80 -12.36 1.97 5.61
C ASP A 80 -13.83 1.55 5.83
N LEU A 81 -14.02 0.42 6.52
CA LEU A 81 -15.32 -0.07 6.97
C LEU A 81 -15.83 0.80 8.13
N THR A 82 -16.95 1.48 7.88
CA THR A 82 -17.69 2.32 8.83
C THR A 82 -19.17 2.11 8.57
N ASP A 83 -20.05 2.49 9.50
CA ASP A 83 -21.50 2.32 9.31
C ASP A 83 -22.01 3.00 8.03
N ASN A 84 -21.47 4.18 7.71
CA ASN A 84 -21.82 4.92 6.49
C ASN A 84 -21.30 4.23 5.20
N THR A 85 -20.04 3.78 5.19
CA THR A 85 -19.47 3.09 4.01
C THR A 85 -20.11 1.72 3.81
N LYS A 86 -20.47 1.04 4.90
CA LYS A 86 -21.23 -0.21 4.88
C LYS A 86 -22.64 -0.02 4.34
N ALA A 87 -23.37 1.01 4.78
CA ALA A 87 -24.69 1.34 4.22
C ALA A 87 -24.64 1.54 2.70
N ARG A 88 -23.66 2.30 2.21
CA ARG A 88 -23.44 2.49 0.76
C ARG A 88 -23.08 1.20 0.03
N SER A 89 -22.26 0.34 0.64
CA SER A 89 -21.93 -0.98 0.10
C SER A 89 -23.16 -1.88 0.03
N ASN A 90 -24.05 -1.81 1.02
CA ASN A 90 -25.31 -2.55 1.05
C ASN A 90 -26.30 -2.06 -0.01
N GLU A 91 -26.43 -0.75 -0.22
CA GLU A 91 -27.22 -0.19 -1.33
C GLU A 91 -26.70 -0.65 -2.70
N PHE A 92 -25.38 -0.68 -2.87
CA PHE A 92 -24.75 -1.23 -4.08
C PHE A 92 -25.08 -2.72 -4.24
N ALA A 93 -25.00 -3.49 -3.16
CA ALA A 93 -25.31 -4.91 -3.19
C ALA A 93 -26.77 -5.16 -3.60
N GLU A 94 -27.74 -4.46 -2.99
CA GLU A 94 -29.16 -4.57 -3.32
C GLU A 94 -29.44 -4.24 -4.79
N LYS A 95 -28.88 -3.13 -5.31
CA LYS A 95 -29.07 -2.71 -6.70
C LYS A 95 -28.53 -3.72 -7.71
N ASN A 96 -27.52 -4.50 -7.33
CA ASN A 96 -26.87 -5.48 -8.20
C ASN A 96 -27.26 -6.93 -7.87
N GLY A 97 -28.23 -7.16 -6.97
CA GLY A 97 -28.65 -8.49 -6.54
C GLY A 97 -27.56 -9.29 -5.83
N LEU A 98 -26.60 -8.61 -5.18
CA LEU A 98 -25.50 -9.24 -4.45
C LEU A 98 -25.85 -9.39 -2.96
N LYS A 99 -25.19 -10.34 -2.29
CA LYS A 99 -25.28 -10.52 -0.85
C LYS A 99 -24.70 -9.29 -0.11
N LYS A 100 -25.36 -8.89 0.98
CA LYS A 100 -24.83 -7.86 1.90
C LYS A 100 -23.71 -8.44 2.76
N TYR A 101 -22.66 -7.65 2.97
CA TYR A 101 -21.52 -8.04 3.79
C TYR A 101 -21.52 -7.25 5.10
N GLU A 102 -21.16 -7.94 6.17
CA GLU A 102 -21.16 -7.40 7.52
C GLU A 102 -19.77 -6.97 7.98
N TYR A 103 -18.72 -7.67 7.53
CA TYR A 103 -17.34 -7.53 8.00
C TYR A 103 -16.37 -7.00 6.94
N VAL A 104 -16.79 -6.91 5.67
CA VAL A 104 -16.02 -6.31 4.57
C VAL A 104 -16.92 -5.43 3.69
N LEU A 105 -16.30 -4.56 2.88
CA LEU A 105 -16.99 -3.83 1.82
C LEU A 105 -16.87 -4.57 0.48
N HIS A 106 -17.83 -4.38 -0.43
CA HIS A 106 -17.71 -4.93 -1.78
C HIS A 106 -16.49 -4.33 -2.51
N PRO A 107 -15.62 -5.15 -3.14
CA PRO A 107 -14.40 -4.67 -3.76
C PRO A 107 -14.68 -3.96 -5.09
N ARG A 108 -13.94 -2.89 -5.36
CA ARG A 108 -13.84 -2.28 -6.68
C ARG A 108 -12.78 -2.99 -7.49
N THR A 109 -13.19 -3.78 -8.48
CA THR A 109 -12.30 -4.71 -9.18
C THR A 109 -11.44 -4.05 -10.26
N THR A 110 -11.84 -2.90 -10.81
CA THR A 110 -11.16 -2.25 -11.96
C THR A 110 -9.67 -2.00 -11.73
N GLY A 111 -9.31 -1.40 -10.59
CA GLY A 111 -7.90 -1.11 -10.27
C GLY A 111 -7.09 -2.37 -10.02
N PHE A 112 -7.71 -3.38 -9.39
CA PHE A 112 -7.08 -4.67 -9.15
C PHE A 112 -6.77 -5.40 -10.47
N THR A 113 -7.75 -5.53 -11.38
CA THR A 113 -7.54 -6.23 -12.65
C THR A 113 -6.47 -5.54 -13.48
N PHE A 114 -6.52 -4.20 -13.55
CA PHE A 114 -5.54 -3.44 -14.31
C PHE A 114 -4.10 -3.64 -13.81
N VAL A 115 -3.91 -3.67 -12.48
CA VAL A 115 -2.57 -3.91 -11.90
C VAL A 115 -2.07 -5.30 -12.23
N VAL A 116 -2.93 -6.31 -12.08
CA VAL A 116 -2.56 -7.70 -12.35
C VAL A 116 -2.19 -7.88 -13.82
N GLU A 117 -3.00 -7.33 -14.74
CA GLU A 117 -2.73 -7.36 -16.18
C GLU A 117 -1.39 -6.70 -16.50
N ARG A 118 -1.17 -5.46 -16.05
CA ARG A 118 0.02 -4.68 -16.42
C ARG A 118 1.32 -5.23 -15.82
N LEU A 119 1.29 -5.68 -14.57
CA LEU A 119 2.47 -6.28 -13.94
C LEU A 119 2.78 -7.67 -14.51
N ARG A 120 1.76 -8.41 -14.97
CA ARG A 120 1.94 -9.68 -15.68
C ARG A 120 2.55 -9.46 -17.06
N GLU A 121 2.06 -8.50 -17.83
CA GLU A 121 2.64 -8.11 -19.12
C GLU A 121 4.10 -7.65 -19.00
N GLY A 122 4.43 -6.96 -17.91
CA GLY A 122 5.78 -6.49 -17.61
C GLY A 122 6.72 -7.56 -17.00
N ASP A 123 6.26 -8.81 -16.86
CA ASP A 123 7.01 -9.89 -16.21
C ASP A 123 7.55 -9.48 -14.82
N ASN A 124 6.68 -8.84 -14.03
CA ASN A 124 6.99 -8.28 -12.71
C ASN A 124 5.93 -8.67 -11.65
N LEU A 125 5.24 -9.80 -11.87
CA LEU A 125 4.23 -10.34 -10.95
C LEU A 125 4.43 -11.84 -10.73
N ASP A 126 5.00 -12.20 -9.57
CA ASP A 126 5.23 -13.58 -9.14
C ASP A 126 3.99 -14.21 -8.47
N ALA A 127 3.34 -13.47 -7.57
CA ALA A 127 2.19 -13.97 -6.83
C ALA A 127 1.30 -12.86 -6.25
N ILE A 128 0.04 -13.19 -6.01
CA ILE A 128 -0.91 -12.35 -5.28
C ILE A 128 -1.04 -12.88 -3.85
N HIS A 129 -0.79 -12.03 -2.86
CA HIS A 129 -1.00 -12.35 -1.46
C HIS A 129 -2.36 -11.81 -1.02
N ASP A 130 -3.30 -12.71 -0.76
CA ASP A 130 -4.58 -12.36 -0.17
C ASP A 130 -4.44 -12.27 1.35
N ILE A 131 -4.66 -11.08 1.90
CA ILE A 131 -4.48 -10.80 3.33
C ILE A 131 -5.83 -10.45 3.93
N THR A 132 -6.18 -11.15 5.02
CA THR A 132 -7.30 -10.82 5.90
C THR A 132 -6.74 -10.44 7.26
N VAL A 133 -7.14 -9.29 7.77
CA VAL A 133 -6.74 -8.81 9.10
C VAL A 133 -7.97 -8.85 10.01
N ALA A 134 -7.80 -9.38 11.21
CA ALA A 134 -8.84 -9.39 12.23
C ALA A 134 -8.30 -8.89 13.57
N TYR A 135 -9.17 -8.21 14.31
CA TYR A 135 -8.84 -7.57 15.58
C TYR A 135 -9.73 -8.15 16.69
N PRO A 136 -9.26 -9.14 17.47
CA PRO A 136 -10.03 -9.74 18.56
C PRO A 136 -10.57 -8.73 19.57
N GLN A 137 -9.81 -7.65 19.81
CA GLN A 137 -10.12 -6.61 20.78
C GLN A 137 -9.71 -5.25 20.21
N ASN A 138 -10.47 -4.21 20.56
CA ASN A 138 -10.20 -2.82 20.19
C ASN A 138 -9.99 -2.62 18.67
N ILE A 139 -11.06 -2.81 17.89
CA ILE A 139 -11.03 -2.55 16.44
C ILE A 139 -10.69 -1.06 16.21
N PRO A 140 -9.54 -0.75 15.60
CA PRO A 140 -9.16 0.64 15.40
C PRO A 140 -9.96 1.17 14.20
N GLN A 141 -11.01 1.94 14.47
CA GLN A 141 -11.87 2.48 13.39
C GLN A 141 -11.30 3.75 12.75
N THR A 142 -10.50 4.54 13.48
CA THR A 142 -9.90 5.80 13.00
C THR A 142 -8.52 6.04 13.61
N GLU A 143 -7.66 6.79 12.93
CA GLU A 143 -6.32 7.17 13.38
C GLU A 143 -6.34 7.91 14.73
N LYS A 144 -7.46 8.58 15.05
CA LYS A 144 -7.66 9.24 16.35
C LYS A 144 -7.66 8.27 17.52
N HIS A 145 -8.08 7.01 17.33
CA HIS A 145 -8.02 6.01 18.40
C HIS A 145 -6.57 5.67 18.76
N LEU A 146 -5.68 5.58 17.77
CA LEU A 146 -4.26 5.34 18.01
C LEU A 146 -3.60 6.51 18.72
N LEU A 147 -3.92 7.75 18.33
CA LEU A 147 -3.40 8.95 19.00
C LEU A 147 -3.84 9.06 20.47
N LYS A 148 -4.99 8.48 20.82
CA LYS A 148 -5.48 8.39 22.22
C LYS A 148 -4.88 7.21 23.00
N GLY A 149 -3.95 6.46 22.41
CA GLY A 149 -3.34 5.29 23.04
C GLY A 149 -4.21 4.03 23.02
N ASN A 150 -5.34 4.04 22.30
CA ASN A 150 -6.18 2.86 22.16
C ASN A 150 -5.68 2.00 21.00
N PHE A 151 -4.67 1.19 21.29
CA PHE A 151 -4.11 0.22 20.34
C PHE A 151 -4.80 -1.14 20.46
N PRO A 152 -4.95 -1.88 19.34
CA PRO A 152 -5.33 -3.28 19.40
C PRO A 152 -4.27 -4.06 20.18
N LYS A 153 -4.69 -4.82 21.19
CA LYS A 153 -3.79 -5.66 21.98
C LYS A 153 -3.28 -6.88 21.21
N GLU A 154 -4.07 -7.31 20.23
CA GLU A 154 -3.84 -8.51 19.46
C GLU A 154 -4.33 -8.27 18.03
N ILE A 155 -3.59 -8.79 17.05
CA ILE A 155 -3.90 -8.65 15.63
C ILE A 155 -3.63 -10.00 14.98
N HIS A 156 -4.62 -10.52 14.28
CA HIS A 156 -4.54 -11.78 13.57
C HIS A 156 -4.44 -11.51 12.08
N PHE A 157 -3.46 -12.13 11.42
CA PHE A 157 -3.30 -12.08 9.97
C PHE A 157 -3.53 -13.47 9.39
N HIS A 158 -4.46 -13.58 8.46
CA HIS A 158 -4.58 -14.73 7.58
C HIS A 158 -4.05 -14.34 6.20
N VAL A 159 -2.96 -14.98 5.78
CA VAL A 159 -2.28 -14.70 4.51
C VAL A 159 -2.32 -15.94 3.64
N GLN A 160 -2.89 -15.80 2.44
CA GLN A 160 -2.91 -16.85 1.43
C GLN A 160 -2.14 -16.38 0.19
N ARG A 161 -1.10 -17.13 -0.21
CA ARG A 161 -0.33 -16.83 -1.44
C ARG A 161 -0.95 -17.58 -2.62
N TYR A 162 -1.20 -16.86 -3.71
CA TYR A 162 -1.63 -17.38 -5.00
C TYR A 162 -0.51 -17.15 -6.03
N PRO A 163 0.23 -18.20 -6.43
CA PRO A 163 1.18 -18.11 -7.55
C PRO A 163 0.48 -17.59 -8.81
N ILE A 164 1.16 -16.78 -9.61
CA ILE A 164 0.53 -16.13 -10.77
C ILE A 164 -0.07 -17.12 -11.77
N GLU A 165 0.49 -18.34 -11.85
CA GLU A 165 0.01 -19.44 -12.69
C GLU A 165 -1.37 -19.96 -12.29
N THR A 166 -1.77 -19.74 -11.03
CA THR A 166 -3.08 -20.14 -10.49
C THR A 166 -4.14 -19.05 -10.64
N VAL A 167 -3.73 -17.83 -11.01
CA VAL A 167 -4.60 -16.67 -11.10
C VAL A 167 -5.14 -16.56 -12.54
N PRO A 168 -6.45 -16.33 -12.74
CA PRO A 168 -7.04 -16.20 -14.08
C PRO A 168 -6.37 -15.13 -14.95
N THR A 169 -6.59 -15.21 -16.27
CA THR A 169 -5.96 -14.32 -17.26
C THR A 169 -6.94 -13.37 -17.92
N SER A 170 -8.19 -13.77 -18.12
CA SER A 170 -9.20 -12.83 -18.62
C SER A 170 -9.53 -11.79 -17.54
N LYS A 171 -9.78 -10.57 -17.98
CA LYS A 171 -10.24 -9.47 -17.13
C LYS A 171 -11.51 -9.82 -16.38
N GLU A 172 -12.50 -10.41 -17.06
CA GLU A 172 -13.79 -10.79 -16.49
C GLU A 172 -13.61 -11.86 -15.40
N GLU A 173 -12.76 -12.85 -15.65
CA GLU A 173 -12.42 -13.89 -14.69
C GLU A 173 -11.66 -13.32 -13.48
N LEU A 174 -10.74 -12.36 -13.69
CA LEU A 174 -10.05 -11.66 -12.61
C LEU A 174 -11.01 -10.85 -11.72
N GLN A 175 -12.02 -10.20 -12.32
CA GLN A 175 -13.04 -9.51 -11.55
C GLN A 175 -13.84 -10.48 -10.69
N LEU A 176 -14.25 -11.61 -11.27
CA LEU A 176 -14.96 -12.65 -10.53
C LEU A 176 -14.10 -13.24 -9.40
N TRP A 177 -12.84 -13.55 -9.70
CA TRP A 177 -11.86 -14.05 -8.73
C TRP A 177 -11.70 -13.09 -7.56
N CYS A 178 -11.57 -11.79 -7.81
CA CYS A 178 -11.50 -10.77 -6.77
C CYS A 178 -12.77 -10.74 -5.91
N ARG A 179 -13.96 -10.78 -6.52
CA ARG A 179 -15.23 -10.82 -5.78
C ARG A 179 -15.34 -12.07 -4.89
N GLN A 180 -14.93 -13.23 -5.40
CA GLN A 180 -14.92 -14.50 -4.64
C GLN A 180 -14.00 -14.42 -3.42
N ARG A 181 -12.79 -13.84 -3.57
CA ARG A 181 -11.89 -13.63 -2.41
C ARG A 181 -12.53 -12.75 -1.33
N TRP A 182 -13.32 -11.75 -1.70
CA TRP A 182 -14.05 -10.93 -0.73
C TRP A 182 -15.21 -11.68 -0.06
N GLU A 183 -15.92 -12.53 -0.79
CA GLU A 183 -16.94 -13.40 -0.21
C GLU A 183 -16.32 -14.37 0.82
N GLU A 184 -15.18 -14.97 0.49
CA GLU A 184 -14.43 -15.83 1.40
C GLU A 184 -13.94 -15.06 2.63
N LYS A 185 -13.49 -13.81 2.47
CA LYS A 185 -13.11 -12.93 3.59
C LYS A 185 -14.27 -12.64 4.52
N GLU A 186 -15.44 -12.32 3.96
CA GLU A 186 -16.65 -12.09 4.73
C GLU A 186 -16.98 -13.30 5.61
N GLU A 187 -16.99 -14.50 5.04
CA GLU A 187 -17.26 -15.72 5.79
C GLU A 187 -16.16 -16.05 6.80
N ARG A 188 -14.89 -15.84 6.44
CA ARG A 188 -13.75 -16.02 7.34
C ARG A 188 -13.83 -15.11 8.55
N LEU A 189 -14.13 -13.82 8.35
CA LEU A 189 -14.28 -12.84 9.42
C LEU A 189 -15.54 -13.13 10.25
N ARG A 190 -16.64 -13.54 9.62
CA ARG A 190 -17.85 -14.00 10.33
C ARG A 190 -17.50 -15.12 11.32
N ARG A 191 -16.86 -16.20 10.86
CA ARG A 191 -16.41 -17.31 11.72
C ARG A 191 -15.43 -16.87 12.79
N PHE A 192 -14.56 -15.92 12.48
CA PHE A 192 -13.62 -15.37 13.45
C PHE A 192 -14.34 -14.65 14.60
N TYR A 193 -15.25 -13.72 14.27
CA TYR A 193 -15.91 -12.89 15.28
C TYR A 193 -17.05 -13.61 16.03
N GLU A 194 -17.74 -14.55 15.39
CA GLU A 194 -18.79 -15.37 16.01
C GLU A 194 -18.23 -16.59 16.76
N GLY A 195 -17.06 -17.08 16.35
CA GLY A 195 -16.38 -18.22 16.96
C GLY A 195 -15.36 -17.81 18.03
N GLY A 196 -14.32 -18.64 18.16
CA GLY A 196 -13.27 -18.47 19.18
C GLY A 196 -12.25 -17.36 18.91
N ARG A 197 -12.51 -16.43 17.99
CA ARG A 197 -11.58 -15.32 17.62
C ARG A 197 -10.18 -15.78 17.27
N CYS A 198 -10.12 -16.87 16.52
CA CYS A 198 -8.91 -17.42 15.94
C CYS A 198 -9.24 -17.81 14.50
N PHE A 199 -8.31 -17.56 13.58
CA PHE A 199 -8.42 -18.17 12.27
C PHE A 199 -8.20 -19.67 12.46
N SER A 200 -9.31 -20.42 12.47
CA SER A 200 -9.31 -21.88 12.54
C SER A 200 -8.21 -22.44 11.64
N ALA A 201 -7.30 -23.22 12.22
CA ALA A 201 -6.24 -23.91 11.51
C ALA A 201 -6.82 -25.05 10.66
N ALA A 202 -7.65 -24.72 9.67
CA ALA A 202 -8.00 -25.62 8.60
C ALA A 202 -6.76 -25.77 7.70
N GLY A 203 -5.83 -26.61 8.16
CA GLY A 203 -4.50 -26.82 7.59
C GLY A 203 -3.43 -26.08 8.38
N GLN A 204 -2.36 -26.78 8.78
CA GLN A 204 -1.13 -26.15 9.25
C GLN A 204 -0.59 -25.28 8.11
N GLY A 205 -0.91 -23.98 8.15
CA GLY A 205 -0.31 -23.03 7.23
C GLY A 205 1.21 -23.10 7.36
N ILE A 206 1.91 -23.24 6.24
CA ILE A 206 3.36 -23.21 6.24
C ILE A 206 3.77 -21.79 6.65
N VAL A 207 4.29 -21.65 7.87
CA VAL A 207 4.86 -20.37 8.31
C VAL A 207 6.19 -20.22 7.58
N PRO A 208 6.36 -19.18 6.74
CA PRO A 208 7.61 -18.98 6.03
C PRO A 208 8.75 -18.69 7.03
N PRO A 209 10.02 -18.91 6.63
CA PRO A 209 11.16 -18.64 7.48
C PRO A 209 11.12 -17.21 8.04
N CYS A 210 11.01 -17.09 9.36
CA CYS A 210 11.00 -15.81 10.04
C CYS A 210 12.45 -15.34 10.25
N LYS A 211 12.70 -14.04 10.12
CA LYS A 211 13.95 -13.45 10.63
C LYS A 211 14.08 -13.69 12.12
N SER A 212 15.31 -13.84 12.62
CA SER A 212 15.54 -14.08 14.04
C SER A 212 14.90 -13.00 14.93
N GLU A 213 14.34 -13.42 16.07
CA GLU A 213 13.71 -12.50 17.03
C GLU A 213 14.69 -11.43 17.50
N LEU A 214 15.97 -11.78 17.65
CA LEU A 214 17.04 -10.83 18.00
C LEU A 214 17.20 -9.73 16.93
N ARG A 215 17.17 -10.09 15.63
CA ARG A 215 17.23 -9.10 14.54
C ARG A 215 16.00 -8.20 14.56
N VAL A 216 14.81 -8.76 14.77
CA VAL A 216 13.56 -7.99 14.84
C VAL A 216 13.58 -7.03 16.03
N LEU A 217 14.03 -7.50 17.21
CA LEU A 217 14.18 -6.69 18.41
C LEU A 217 15.20 -5.56 18.20
N ALA A 218 16.37 -5.87 17.62
CA ALA A 218 17.40 -4.87 17.34
C ALA A 218 16.87 -3.77 16.42
N VAL A 219 16.14 -4.12 15.35
CA VAL A 219 15.53 -3.13 14.44
C VAL A 219 14.46 -2.31 15.15
N LYS A 220 13.66 -2.91 16.04
CA LYS A 220 12.66 -2.19 16.85
C LYS A 220 13.33 -1.21 17.81
N CYS A 221 14.36 -1.62 18.54
CA CYS A 221 15.11 -0.75 19.45
C CYS A 221 15.82 0.38 18.70
N ALA A 222 16.49 0.06 17.59
CA ALA A 222 17.15 1.08 16.75
C ALA A 222 16.13 2.08 16.18
N SER A 223 14.98 1.58 15.70
CA SER A 223 13.87 2.44 15.24
C SER A 223 13.37 3.34 16.36
N LEU A 224 13.13 2.79 17.57
CA LEU A 224 12.67 3.59 18.71
C LEU A 224 13.66 4.68 19.06
N LEU A 225 14.95 4.33 19.19
CA LEU A 225 16.03 5.29 19.47
C LEU A 225 16.12 6.37 18.40
N TYR A 226 16.04 5.98 17.12
CA TYR A 226 16.04 6.94 16.01
C TYR A 226 14.84 7.89 16.10
N TRP A 227 13.62 7.34 16.22
CA TRP A 227 12.39 8.13 16.27
C TRP A 227 12.22 8.96 17.54
N THR A 228 13.00 8.72 18.60
CA THR A 228 13.06 9.59 19.77
C THR A 228 14.19 10.61 19.67
N ALA A 229 15.42 10.18 19.33
CA ALA A 229 16.59 11.03 19.35
C ALA A 229 16.64 11.99 18.16
N PHE A 230 16.25 11.53 16.96
CA PHE A 230 16.31 12.35 15.76
C PHE A 230 15.36 13.56 15.84
N PRO A 231 14.06 13.43 16.18
CA PRO A 231 13.18 14.59 16.29
C PRO A 231 13.63 15.57 17.37
N VAL A 232 14.07 15.08 18.54
CA VAL A 232 14.61 15.94 19.61
C VAL A 232 15.86 16.68 19.13
N GLY A 233 16.78 15.99 18.46
CA GLY A 233 17.96 16.59 17.86
C GLY A 233 17.61 17.65 16.81
N MET A 234 16.63 17.37 15.94
CA MET A 234 16.16 18.35 14.95
C MET A 234 15.54 19.58 15.62
N LEU A 235 14.73 19.41 16.67
CA LEU A 235 14.15 20.54 17.42
C LEU A 235 15.24 21.38 18.09
N VAL A 236 16.26 20.75 18.67
CA VAL A 236 17.41 21.45 19.27
C VAL A 236 18.19 22.20 18.18
N LEU A 237 18.45 21.58 17.03
CA LEU A 237 19.15 22.24 15.92
C LEU A 237 18.37 23.44 15.38
N LEU A 238 17.05 23.30 15.22
CA LEU A 238 16.17 24.39 14.79
C LEU A 238 16.11 25.52 15.82
N TYR A 239 16.25 25.21 17.11
CA TYR A 239 16.30 26.22 18.17
C TYR A 239 17.65 26.97 18.19
N LEU A 240 18.76 26.24 18.04
CA LEU A 240 20.11 26.78 18.22
C LEU A 240 20.69 27.47 16.98
N TYR A 241 20.34 27.04 15.77
CA TYR A 241 21.03 27.47 14.55
C TYR A 241 20.08 28.08 13.50
N SER A 242 20.28 29.35 13.18
CA SER A 242 19.49 30.06 12.15
C SER A 242 19.63 29.44 10.76
N PHE A 243 20.80 28.85 10.44
CA PHE A 243 20.99 28.13 9.17
C PHE A 243 20.03 26.94 9.05
N ALA A 244 19.84 26.17 10.13
CA ALA A 244 18.92 25.04 10.15
C ALA A 244 17.46 25.49 9.95
N GLN A 245 17.08 26.64 10.51
CA GLN A 245 15.75 27.24 10.32
C GLN A 245 15.52 27.61 8.85
N TRP A 246 16.47 28.31 8.22
CA TRP A 246 16.38 28.67 6.81
C TRP A 246 16.35 27.45 5.89
N TYR A 247 17.16 26.44 6.17
CA TYR A 247 17.13 25.18 5.44
C TYR A 247 15.76 24.49 5.58
N PHE A 248 15.20 24.43 6.78
CA PHE A 248 13.88 23.86 7.02
C PHE A 248 12.77 24.60 6.25
N VAL A 249 12.77 25.93 6.29
CA VAL A 249 11.85 26.76 5.50
C VAL A 249 12.04 26.51 4.00
N ALA A 250 13.28 26.48 3.51
CA ALA A 250 13.57 26.18 2.11
C ALA A 250 13.05 24.80 1.70
N MET A 251 13.12 23.79 2.58
CA MET A 251 12.58 22.46 2.32
C MET A 251 11.06 22.44 2.28
N ILE A 252 10.38 23.13 3.20
CA ILE A 252 8.92 23.29 3.12
C ILE A 252 8.54 23.96 1.80
N VAL A 253 9.19 25.07 1.44
CA VAL A 253 8.93 25.79 0.19
C VAL A 253 9.15 24.87 -1.02
N PHE A 254 10.27 24.15 -1.06
CA PHE A 254 10.55 23.18 -2.10
C PHE A 254 9.42 22.17 -2.26
N PHE A 255 9.04 21.48 -1.18
CA PHE A 255 8.00 20.44 -1.22
C PHE A 255 6.61 20.99 -1.56
N VAL A 256 6.27 22.21 -1.14
CA VAL A 256 4.99 22.85 -1.50
C VAL A 256 4.97 23.28 -2.96
N VAL A 257 6.04 23.92 -3.43
CA VAL A 257 6.15 24.43 -4.80
C VAL A 257 6.19 23.29 -5.79
N GLN A 258 7.05 22.27 -5.56
CA GLN A 258 7.15 21.11 -6.45
C GLN A 258 5.80 20.39 -6.59
N GLN A 259 5.04 20.26 -5.50
CA GLN A 259 3.75 19.59 -5.54
C GLN A 259 2.73 20.41 -6.32
N LYS A 260 2.71 21.74 -6.17
CA LYS A 260 1.80 22.61 -6.93
C LYS A 260 2.15 22.69 -8.41
N MET A 261 3.44 22.69 -8.75
CA MET A 261 3.90 22.88 -10.13
C MET A 261 3.94 21.57 -10.92
N PHE A 262 4.48 20.50 -10.32
CA PHE A 262 4.74 19.23 -11.00
C PHE A 262 3.85 18.10 -10.51
N GLY A 263 2.91 18.39 -9.61
CA GLY A 263 2.03 17.43 -9.01
C GLY A 263 2.68 16.67 -7.86
N GLY A 264 3.99 16.37 -7.89
CA GLY A 264 4.80 15.82 -6.80
C GLY A 264 6.13 15.20 -7.25
N LEU A 265 6.98 14.79 -6.31
CA LEU A 265 8.31 14.26 -6.61
C LEU A 265 8.29 12.95 -7.40
N GLU A 266 7.31 12.07 -7.15
CA GLU A 266 7.21 10.80 -7.88
C GLU A 266 6.90 11.03 -9.36
N LEU A 267 6.18 12.11 -9.70
CA LEU A 267 5.92 12.48 -11.09
C LEU A 267 7.14 13.08 -11.76
N ILE A 268 7.96 13.82 -11.00
CA ILE A 268 9.25 14.33 -11.49
C ILE A 268 10.19 13.14 -11.76
N GLU A 269 10.27 12.18 -10.84
CA GLU A 269 11.05 10.96 -11.00
C GLU A 269 10.62 10.17 -12.24
N LEU A 270 9.31 9.97 -12.44
CA LEU A 270 8.76 9.36 -13.65
C LEU A 270 9.15 10.11 -14.92
N ALA A 271 9.06 11.44 -14.92
CA ALA A 271 9.40 12.26 -16.07
C ALA A 271 10.89 12.17 -16.41
N CYS A 272 11.76 12.19 -15.39
CA CYS A 272 13.20 11.97 -15.54
C CYS A 272 13.48 10.58 -16.11
N HIS A 273 12.86 9.52 -15.58
CA HIS A 273 13.03 8.16 -16.08
C HIS A 273 12.64 8.04 -17.56
N GLN A 274 11.47 8.58 -17.93
CA GLN A 274 11.01 8.56 -19.33
C GLN A 274 11.95 9.33 -20.26
N TYR A 275 12.49 10.46 -19.81
CA TYR A 275 13.48 11.23 -20.56
C TYR A 275 14.76 10.43 -20.80
N PHE A 276 15.34 9.83 -19.76
CA PHE A 276 16.57 9.04 -19.88
C PHE A 276 16.37 7.79 -20.73
N LYS A 277 15.24 7.09 -20.56
CA LYS A 277 14.88 5.92 -21.38
C LYS A 277 14.78 6.29 -22.86
N LYS A 278 14.16 7.44 -23.18
CA LYS A 278 14.07 7.94 -24.55
C LYS A 278 15.45 8.25 -25.13
N GLN A 279 16.34 8.88 -24.36
CA GLN A 279 17.71 9.15 -24.81
C GLN A 279 18.51 7.88 -25.08
N GLN A 280 18.42 6.88 -24.19
CA GLN A 280 19.10 5.60 -24.38
C GLN A 280 18.64 4.91 -25.67
N LYS A 281 17.32 4.88 -25.92
CA LYS A 281 16.77 4.31 -27.16
C LYS A 281 17.27 5.05 -28.42
N PHE A 282 17.41 6.37 -28.37
CA PHE A 282 17.99 7.15 -29.47
C PHE A 282 19.47 6.82 -29.69
N HIS A 283 20.23 6.62 -28.62
CA HIS A 283 21.63 6.25 -28.72
C HIS A 283 21.79 4.85 -29.34
N ASP A 284 21.05 3.85 -28.85
CA ASP A 284 21.09 2.48 -29.36
C ASP A 284 20.67 2.40 -30.84
N THR A 285 19.69 3.21 -31.24
CA THR A 285 19.25 3.28 -32.64
C THR A 285 20.34 3.87 -33.55
N LYS A 286 21.06 4.91 -33.09
CA LYS A 286 22.19 5.47 -33.84
C LYS A 286 23.35 4.48 -33.97
N VAL A 287 23.65 3.72 -32.91
CA VAL A 287 24.71 2.70 -32.92
C VAL A 287 24.38 1.55 -33.87
N LYS A 288 23.11 1.18 -34.05
CA LYS A 288 22.70 0.12 -34.99
C LYS A 288 22.69 0.54 -36.47
N ILE A 289 22.67 1.84 -36.76
CA ILE A 289 22.59 2.38 -38.13
C ILE A 289 24.00 2.67 -38.70
N ASN A 290 25.00 2.82 -37.83
CA ASN A 290 26.41 2.98 -38.19
C ASN A 290 27.15 1.65 -38.12
#